data_AF-A0A660SKY2-F1
#
_entry.id   AF-A0A660SKY2-F1
#
_cell.length_a   1.000
_cell.length_b   1.000
_cell.length_c   1.000
_cell.angle_alpha   90.00
_cell.angle_beta   90.00
_cell.angle_gamma   90.00
#
_symmetry.space_group_name_H-M   'P 1'
#
loop_
_entity.id
_entity.type
_entity.pdbx_description
1 polymer ?
#
loop_
_entity_poly.entity_id
_entity_poly.type
_entity_poly.pdbx_seq_one_letter_code
_entity_poly.pdbx_strand_id
1 'polypeptide(L)' 'MTRKEVSEKEKEEIRKRVKREFPGCKALQDIHYYRYVKEIEWQTMTPSEIVEDIKRGAGEIKKEMEASTIG' A
#
# COMPACT_ATOMS: atom_id res chain seq x y z
N MET A 1 13.49 -12.10 -0.21
CA MET A 1 12.93 -10.75 -0.06
C MET A 1 12.53 -10.55 1.40
N THR A 2 13.29 -9.78 2.17
CA THR A 2 12.90 -9.45 3.56
C THR A 2 12.13 -8.13 3.53
N ARG A 3 10.84 -8.23 3.20
CA ARG A 3 9.91 -7.09 3.30
C ARG A 3 9.85 -6.67 4.77
N LYS A 4 10.00 -5.38 5.05
CA LYS A 4 9.76 -4.87 6.40
C LYS A 4 8.27 -4.96 6.71
N GLU A 5 7.90 -5.63 7.80
CA GLU A 5 6.53 -5.58 8.29
C GLU A 5 6.26 -4.23 8.96
N VAL A 6 5.15 -3.59 8.59
CA VAL A 6 4.72 -2.34 9.22
C VAL A 6 4.04 -2.68 10.54
N SER A 7 4.62 -2.21 11.64
CA SER A 7 4.09 -2.43 12.99
C SER A 7 2.75 -1.72 13.22
N GLU A 8 1.98 -2.16 14.20
CA GLU A 8 0.72 -1.47 14.57
C GLU A 8 0.94 -0.02 15.02
N LYS A 9 2.09 0.25 15.67
CA LYS A 9 2.48 1.61 16.04
C LYS A 9 2.70 2.48 14.80
N GLU A 10 3.45 2.00 13.81
CA GLU A 10 3.65 2.70 12.54
C GLU A 10 2.32 2.91 11.81
N LYS A 11 1.43 1.91 11.76
CA LYS A 11 0.08 2.07 11.18
C LYS A 11 -0.73 3.15 11.90
N GLU A 12 -0.66 3.23 13.22
CA GLU A 12 -1.33 4.28 13.99
C GLU A 12 -0.76 5.68 13.69
N GLU A 13 0.56 5.80 13.62
CA GLU A 13 1.24 7.05 13.25
C GLU A 13 0.86 7.51 11.83
N ILE A 14 0.82 6.58 10.87
CA ILE A 14 0.35 6.86 9.50
C ILE A 14 -1.11 7.32 9.52
N ARG A 15 -2.00 6.64 10.26
CA ARG A 15 -3.41 7.05 10.41
C ARG A 15 -3.54 8.47 10.95
N LYS A 16 -2.74 8.83 11.96
CA LYS A 16 -2.71 10.21 12.50
C LYS A 16 -2.19 11.20 11.47
N ARG A 17 -1.14 10.84 10.74
CA ARG A 17 -0.53 11.65 9.68
C ARG A 17 -1.50 11.96 8.56
N VAL A 18 -2.15 10.95 7.97
CA VAL A 18 -3.07 11.15 6.83
C VAL A 18 -4.31 11.95 7.22
N LYS A 19 -4.84 11.76 8.45
CA LYS A 19 -5.95 12.58 8.97
C LYS A 19 -5.59 14.07 9.07
N ARG A 20 -4.34 14.38 9.44
CA ARG A 20 -3.83 15.75 9.52
C ARG A 20 -3.54 16.34 8.14
N GLU A 21 -2.98 15.56 7.22
CA GLU A 21 -2.62 16.01 5.86
C GLU A 21 -3.85 16.20 4.97
N PHE A 22 -4.89 15.37 5.14
CA PHE A 22 -6.08 15.35 4.28
C PHE A 22 -7.38 15.42 5.10
N PRO A 23 -7.62 16.49 5.87
CA PRO A 23 -8.79 16.59 6.72
C PRO A 23 -10.09 16.55 5.90
N GLY A 24 -11.06 15.75 6.34
CA GLY A 24 -12.37 15.64 5.70
C GLY A 24 -12.41 14.86 4.37
N CYS A 25 -11.27 14.50 3.78
CA CYS A 25 -11.23 13.75 2.52
C CYS A 25 -10.83 12.29 2.74
N LYS A 26 -11.82 11.42 2.99
CA LYS A 26 -11.58 9.99 3.25
C LYS A 26 -10.82 9.29 2.12
N ALA A 27 -11.18 9.55 0.87
CA ALA A 27 -10.52 8.93 -0.28
C ALA A 27 -9.02 9.25 -0.34
N LEU A 28 -8.64 10.51 -0.11
CA LEU A 28 -7.22 10.88 -0.04
C LEU A 28 -6.54 10.26 1.19
N GLN A 29 -7.21 10.23 2.35
CA GLN A 29 -6.66 9.57 3.54
C GLN A 29 -6.34 8.09 3.27
N ASP A 30 -7.25 7.36 2.62
CA ASP A 30 -7.08 5.95 2.33
C ASP A 30 -5.94 5.72 1.33
N ILE A 31 -5.92 6.46 0.20
CA ILE A 31 -4.85 6.35 -0.82
C ILE A 31 -3.48 6.63 -0.20
N HIS A 32 -3.36 7.71 0.57
CA HIS A 32 -2.09 8.09 1.18
C HIS A 32 -1.69 7.15 2.33
N TYR A 33 -2.65 6.56 3.04
CA TYR A 33 -2.36 5.53 4.05
C TYR A 33 -1.66 4.34 3.41
N TYR A 34 -2.23 3.78 2.32
CA TYR A 34 -1.61 2.65 1.61
C TYR A 34 -0.26 3.02 1.02
N ARG A 35 -0.10 4.24 0.49
CA ARG A 35 1.20 4.74 -0.01
C ARG A 35 2.26 4.71 1.10
N TYR A 36 1.97 5.28 2.26
CA TYR A 36 2.92 5.33 3.37
C TYR A 36 3.26 3.94 3.94
N VAL A 37 2.30 3.03 3.99
CA VAL A 37 2.56 1.63 4.35
C VAL A 37 3.54 1.00 3.36
N LYS A 38 3.29 1.16 2.05
CA LYS A 38 4.16 0.62 1.00
C LYS A 38 5.57 1.21 1.03
N GLU A 39 5.69 2.52 1.25
CA GLU A 39 6.98 3.18 1.41
C GLU A 39 7.81 2.53 2.51
N ILE A 40 7.21 2.20 3.66
CA ILE A 40 7.91 1.51 4.77
C ILE A 40 8.27 0.08 4.41
N GLU A 41 7.34 -0.68 3.81
CA GLU A 41 7.60 -2.06 3.37
C GLU A 41 8.79 -2.14 2.40
N TRP A 42 8.93 -1.13 1.54
CA TRP A 42 9.96 -1.04 0.51
C TRP A 42 11.29 -0.47 0.98
N GLN A 43 11.41 0.06 2.21
CA GLN A 43 12.65 0.65 2.74
C GLN A 43 13.85 -0.32 2.71
N THR A 44 13.58 -1.62 2.87
CA THR A 44 14.61 -2.67 2.91
C THR A 44 14.74 -3.43 1.58
N MET A 45 13.99 -3.02 0.56
CA MET A 45 13.94 -3.69 -0.73
C MET A 45 14.82 -2.98 -1.77
N THR A 46 15.42 -3.76 -2.65
CA THR A 46 16.11 -3.24 -3.83
C THR A 46 15.10 -2.73 -4.87
N PRO A 47 15.49 -1.86 -5.81
CA PRO A 47 14.61 -1.40 -6.87
C PRO A 47 14.00 -2.55 -7.70
N SER A 48 14.75 -3.62 -7.97
CA SER A 48 14.25 -4.81 -8.67
C SER A 48 13.17 -5.54 -7.86
N GLU A 49 13.38 -5.70 -6.55
CA GLU A 49 12.40 -6.30 -5.65
C GLU A 49 11.11 -5.48 -5.57
N ILE A 50 11.22 -4.14 -5.58
CA ILE A 50 10.05 -3.24 -5.62
C ILE A 50 9.27 -3.42 -6.92
N VAL A 51 9.96 -3.49 -8.07
CA VAL A 51 9.31 -3.71 -9.38
C VAL A 51 8.60 -5.07 -9.41
N GLU A 52 9.21 -6.12 -8.88
CA GLU A 52 8.58 -7.44 -8.77
C GLU A 52 7.34 -7.42 -7.87
N ASP A 53 7.39 -6.71 -6.73
CA ASP A 53 6.23 -6.55 -5.84
C ASP A 53 5.06 -5.85 -6.53
N ILE A 54 5.35 -4.77 -7.26
CA ILE A 54 4.34 -4.03 -8.04
C ILE A 54 3.73 -4.92 -9.11
N LYS A 55 4.56 -5.65 -9.88
CA LYS A 55 4.09 -6.56 -10.93
C LYS A 55 3.19 -7.67 -10.38
N ARG A 56 3.55 -8.24 -9.22
CA ARG A 56 2.74 -9.25 -8.54
C ARG A 56 1.38 -8.67 -8.14
N GLY A 57 1.36 -7.52 -7.46
CA GLY A 57 0.11 -6.88 -7.03
C GLY A 57 -0.79 -6.50 -8.22
N ALA A 58 -0.21 -5.97 -9.30
CA ALA A 58 -0.97 -5.68 -10.52
C ALA A 58 -1.56 -6.95 -11.17
N GLY A 59 -0.82 -8.06 -11.13
CA GLY A 59 -1.29 -9.36 -11.60
C GLY A 59 -2.45 -9.93 -10.77
N GLU A 60 -2.43 -9.75 -9.45
CA GLU A 60 -3.52 -10.15 -8.54
C GLU A 60 -4.78 -9.32 -8.80
N ILE A 61 -4.66 -7.99 -8.86
CA ILE A 61 -5.79 -7.10 -9.17
C ILE A 61 -6.40 -7.43 -10.52
N LYS A 62 -5.57 -7.68 -11.54
CA LYS A 62 -6.05 -8.08 -12.86
C LYS A 62 -6.90 -9.36 -12.81
N LYS A 63 -6.45 -10.38 -12.07
CA LYS A 63 -7.20 -11.63 -11.89
C LYS A 63 -8.53 -11.41 -11.19
N GLU A 64 -8.55 -10.57 -10.14
CA GLU A 64 -9.80 -10.22 -9.43
C GLU A 64 -10.79 -9.46 -10.32
N MET A 65 -10.30 -8.54 -11.15
CA MET A 65 -11.12 -7.84 -12.12
C MET A 65 -11.72 -8.80 -13.16
N GLU A 66 -10.91 -9.71 -13.71
CA GLU A 66 -11.38 -10.72 -14.67
C GLU A 66 -12.42 -11.65 -14.03
N ALA A 67 -12.21 -12.10 -12.79
CA ALA A 67 -13.16 -12.93 -12.05
C ALA A 67 -14.48 -12.19 -11.76
N SER A 68 -14.41 -10.89 -11.49
CA SER A 68 -15.59 -10.05 -11.19
C SER A 68 -16.39 -9.66 -12.43
N THR A 69 -15.84 -9.86 -13.64
CA THR A 69 -16.49 -9.51 -14.92
C THR A 69 -17.28 -10.70 -15.52
N ILE A 70 -17.14 -11.91 -14.98
CA ILE A 70 -17.85 -13.13 -15.42
C ILE A 70 -19.07 -13.44 -14.50
N GLY A 71 -19.42 -12.53 -13.59
CA GLY A 71 -20.58 -12.63 -12.69
C GLY A 71 -21.85 -12.00 -13.25
#